data_AF-A0A842VMA2-F1
#
_entry.id   AF-A0A842VMA2-F1
#
_cell.length_a   1.000
_cell.length_b   1.000
_cell.length_c   1.000
_cell.angle_alpha   90.00
_cell.angle_beta   90.00
_cell.angle_gamma   90.00
#
_symmetry.space_group_name_H-M   'P 1'
#
loop_
_entity.id
_entity.type
_entity.pdbx_description
1 polymer ?
#
loop_
_entity_poly.entity_id
_entity_poly.type
_entity_poly.pdbx_seq_one_letter_code
_entity_poly.pdbx_strand_id
1 'polypeptide(L)' 'MDYDYVVIGSGFGGSVAALRLVEKGYRVCVV' A
#
# COMPACT_ATOMS: atom_id res chain seq x y z
N MET A 1 11.17 10.91 -0.31
CA MET A 1 10.58 9.62 0.09
C MET A 1 10.04 9.00 -1.18
N ASP A 2 10.68 7.94 -1.67
CA ASP A 2 10.23 7.26 -2.89
C ASP A 2 9.30 6.11 -2.52
N TYR A 3 8.09 6.14 -3.07
CA TYR A 3 7.07 5.11 -2.98
C TYR A 3 6.53 4.86 -4.38
N ASP A 4 6.37 3.60 -4.74
CA ASP A 4 5.80 3.20 -6.02
C ASP A 4 4.28 3.39 -6.03
N TYR A 5 3.64 3.23 -4.86
CA TYR A 5 2.20 3.36 -4.68
C TYR A 5 1.83 4.06 -3.38
N VAL A 6 0.72 4.81 -3.41
CA VAL A 6 0.09 5.39 -2.22
C VAL A 6 -1.33 4.85 -2.12
N VAL A 7 -1.65 4.22 -1.00
CA VAL A 7 -3.00 3.75 -0.66
C VAL A 7 -3.62 4.75 0.31
N ILE A 8 -4.77 5.29 -0.06
CA ILE A 8 -5.52 6.24 0.78
C ILE A 8 -6.62 5.48 1.53
N GLY A 9 -6.58 5.56 2.86
CA GLY A 9 -7.48 4.89 3.78
C GLY A 9 -6.89 3.59 4.35
N SER A 10 -6.87 3.49 5.68
CA SER A 10 -6.38 2.34 6.44
C SER A 10 -7.46 1.28 6.76
N GLY A 11 -8.64 1.41 6.16
CA GLY A 11 -9.71 0.41 6.28
C GLY A 11 -9.31 -0.94 5.71
N PHE A 12 -10.18 -1.94 5.85
CA PHE A 12 -9.90 -3.32 5.44
C PHE A 12 -9.43 -3.42 3.98
N GLY A 13 -10.12 -2.76 3.04
CA GLY A 13 -9.76 -2.78 1.63
C GLY A 13 -8.39 -2.16 1.35
N GLY A 14 -8.08 -1.03 1.99
CA GLY A 14 -6.79 -0.36 1.83
C GLY A 14 -5.64 -1.19 2.40
N SER A 15 -5.84 -1.81 3.56
CA SER A 15 -4.83 -2.67 4.19
C SER A 15 -4.55 -3.93 3.37
N VAL A 16 -5.58 -4.57 2.81
CA VAL A 16 -5.40 -5.74 1.93
C VAL A 16 -4.73 -5.35 0.62
N ALA A 17 -5.11 -4.22 0.02
CA ALA A 17 -4.46 -3.72 -1.19
C ALA A 17 -2.98 -3.39 -0.96
N ALA A 18 -2.65 -2.72 0.14
CA ALA A 18 -1.28 -2.42 0.53
C ALA A 18 -0.46 -3.70 0.75
N LEU A 19 -1.02 -4.71 1.42
CA LEU A 19 -0.37 -6.00 1.62
C LEU A 19 -0.04 -6.69 0.29
N ARG A 20 -1.01 -6.77 -0.63
CA ARG A 20 -0.80 -7.40 -1.95
C ARG A 20 0.25 -6.66 -2.79
N LEU A 21 0.33 -5.34 -2.67
CA LEU A 21 1.34 -4.52 -3.35
C LEU A 21 2.74 -4.76 -2.75
N VAL A 22 2.85 -4.85 -1.42
CA VAL A 22 4.12 -5.17 -0.74
C VAL A 22 4.59 -6.59 -1.05
N GLU A 23 3.69 -7.58 -1.09
CA GLU A 23 4.03 -8.96 -1.49
C GLU A 23 4.58 -9.05 -2.92
N LYS A 24 4.24 -8.10 -3.79
CA LYS A 24 4.83 -7.97 -5.14
C LYS A 24 6.17 -7.24 -5.17
N GLY A 25 6.65 -6.76 -4.03
CA GLY A 25 7.93 -6.05 -3.90
C GLY A 25 7.85 -4.53 -4.09
N TYR A 26 6.65 -3.95 -4.12
CA TYR A 26 6.50 -2.50 -4.23
C TYR A 26 6.64 -1.79 -2.88
N ARG A 27 7.18 -0.57 -2.92
CA ARG A 27 7.25 0.34 -1.78
C ARG A 27 5.94 1.13 -1.69
N VAL A 28 5.12 0.80 -0.69
CA VAL A 28 3.78 1.38 -0.53
C VAL A 28 3.74 2.34 0.65
N CYS A 29 3.15 3.52 0.44
CA CYS A 29 2.77 4.44 1.52
C CYS A 29 1.27 4.28 1.79
N VAL A 30 0.86 4.24 3.05
CA VAL A 30 -0.56 4.26 3.44
C VAL A 30 -0.82 5.58 4.15
N VAL A 31 -1.86 6.30 3.72
CA VAL A 31 -2.28 7.61 4.26
C VAL A 31 -3.71 7.54 4.74
#